data_AF-A0A7S3CBA5-F1
#
_entry.id   AF-A0A7S3CBA5-F1
#
_cell.length_a   1.000
_cell.length_b   1.000
_cell.length_c   1.000
_cell.angle_alpha   90.00
_cell.angle_beta   90.00
_cell.angle_gamma   90.00
#
_symmetry.space_group_name_H-M   'P 1'
#
loop_
_entity.id
_entity.type
_entity.pdbx_description
1 polymer ?
#
loop_
_entity_poly.entity_id
_entity_poly.type
_entity_poly.pdbx_seq_one_letter_code
_entity_poly.pdbx_strand_id
1 'polypeptide(L)'
;GMQRNPGAHTIEDVLEKALNKAGGISDDNFGDMTKVSWMRAARTDKGVSAACNVVSLKMVLEPEGVLDRINEHLPEDIRAFGFVRVTGGFCSRKMCDRRRYGYVLPLWALDPSHSVEGNKRQKASAGSAPSGAAAGESERASKDELVSRFSAILQQFQGTHNFHSYTKGKEWSEPQAKRFIIRWRLETFELNGETYVKCEVLGQSFLYHQIRKMIGMALAISRNVAPDECLQIALNSRKKFNVPLAPEFPLYLEECVFNSYNKKHGHLHGELSRDRFLSEINAFKRAMIDKNIVESAEFNEDVLTWVRGLNDGLYHFSQWKKWDEEARAAMPAKAKKAPKGGSAGEKAPAKEAVGAEGPKEAEKGPDKE
;
A
#
# COMPACT_ATOMS: atom_id res chain seq x y z
N GLY A 1 13.17 0.57 6.01
CA GLY A 1 11.68 0.54 6.09
C GLY A 1 11.25 1.34 7.29
N MET A 2 9.95 1.64 7.42
CA MET A 2 9.46 2.53 8.49
C MET A 2 9.64 1.95 9.89
N GLN A 3 9.03 0.79 10.15
CA GLN A 3 8.87 0.26 11.50
C GLN A 3 10.13 -0.41 12.03
N ARG A 4 10.44 -0.18 13.32
CA ARG A 4 11.48 -0.89 14.08
C ARG A 4 11.42 -2.40 13.91
N ASN A 5 12.54 -3.01 13.58
CA ASN A 5 12.74 -4.46 13.67
C ASN A 5 14.15 -4.73 14.24
N PRO A 6 14.32 -5.76 15.09
CA PRO A 6 15.61 -6.07 15.69
C PRO A 6 16.73 -6.19 14.64
N GLY A 7 17.85 -5.51 14.88
CA GLY A 7 19.04 -5.55 14.00
C GLY A 7 18.90 -4.77 12.68
N ALA A 8 17.78 -4.12 12.41
CA ALA A 8 17.58 -3.34 11.19
C ALA A 8 17.74 -1.83 11.44
N HIS A 9 18.33 -1.12 10.47
CA HIS A 9 18.26 0.34 10.42
C HIS A 9 16.87 0.77 9.91
N THR A 10 16.11 1.51 10.72
CA THR A 10 14.72 1.90 10.40
C THR A 10 14.48 3.39 10.59
N ILE A 11 13.49 3.93 9.87
CA ILE A 11 13.13 5.36 9.95
C ILE A 11 12.68 5.72 11.37
N GLU A 12 11.92 4.83 12.02
CA GLU A 12 11.49 5.04 13.41
C GLU A 12 12.64 5.03 14.41
N ASP A 13 13.69 4.24 14.19
CA ASP A 13 14.90 4.28 15.02
C ASP A 13 15.61 5.63 14.93
N VAL A 14 15.73 6.16 13.72
CA VAL A 14 16.37 7.46 13.48
C VAL A 14 15.51 8.59 14.07
N LEU A 15 14.19 8.57 13.82
CA LEU A 15 13.27 9.58 14.34
C LEU A 15 13.23 9.61 15.87
N GLU A 16 13.15 8.46 16.55
CA GLU A 16 13.11 8.44 18.03
C GLU A 16 14.42 8.99 18.62
N LYS A 17 15.57 8.63 18.04
CA LYS A 17 16.88 9.16 18.47
C LYS A 17 16.96 10.67 18.29
N ALA A 18 16.51 11.19 17.16
CA ALA A 18 16.47 12.64 16.90
C ALA A 18 15.53 13.36 17.87
N LEU A 19 14.34 12.79 18.12
CA LEU A 19 13.36 13.33 19.06
C LEU A 19 13.87 13.36 20.50
N ASN A 20 14.57 12.32 20.96
CA ASN A 20 15.18 12.32 22.29
C ASN A 20 16.29 13.37 22.40
N LYS A 21 17.22 13.43 21.43
CA LYS A 21 18.30 14.44 21.41
C LYS A 21 17.77 15.87 21.35
N ALA A 22 16.66 16.10 20.65
CA ALA A 22 16.01 17.41 20.57
C ALA A 22 15.23 17.82 21.84
N GLY A 23 15.15 16.94 22.83
CA GLY A 23 14.37 17.12 24.07
C GLY A 23 12.88 16.81 23.93
N GLY A 24 12.42 16.30 22.78
CA GLY A 24 11.02 15.95 22.53
C GLY A 24 10.56 14.66 23.23
N ILE A 25 11.49 13.75 23.51
CA ILE A 25 11.26 12.52 24.30
C ILE A 25 12.27 12.50 25.45
N SER A 26 11.78 12.42 26.69
CA SER A 26 12.65 12.30 27.87
C SER A 26 13.41 10.97 27.89
N ASP A 27 14.55 10.94 28.58
CA ASP A 27 15.39 9.74 28.69
C ASP A 27 14.63 8.55 29.32
N ASP A 28 13.76 8.81 30.30
CA ASP A 28 12.91 7.77 30.93
C ASP A 28 11.91 7.11 29.96
N ASN A 29 11.56 7.82 28.89
CA ASN A 29 10.62 7.36 27.87
C ASN A 29 11.34 6.82 26.62
N PHE A 30 12.63 7.09 26.47
CA PHE A 30 13.41 6.64 25.32
C PHE A 30 13.52 5.12 25.25
N GLY A 31 13.46 4.55 24.04
CA GLY A 31 13.47 3.10 23.81
C GLY A 31 12.13 2.40 24.01
N ASP A 32 11.16 3.03 24.68
CA ASP A 32 9.80 2.50 24.85
C ASP A 32 8.75 3.39 24.17
N MET A 33 8.50 3.09 22.90
CA MET A 33 7.49 3.76 22.07
C MET A 33 6.07 3.71 22.64
N THR A 34 5.76 2.80 23.57
CA THR A 34 4.43 2.73 24.18
C THR A 34 4.21 3.88 25.17
N LYS A 35 5.24 4.32 25.89
CA LYS A 35 5.17 5.43 26.84
C LYS A 35 4.82 6.76 26.19
N VAL A 36 5.28 6.96 24.95
CA VAL A 36 4.96 8.16 24.15
C VAL A 36 3.76 7.96 23.21
N SER A 37 3.03 6.85 23.33
CA SER A 37 1.85 6.57 22.48
C SER A 37 2.16 6.62 20.97
N TRP A 38 3.36 6.17 20.57
CA TRP A 38 3.84 6.26 19.19
C TRP A 38 2.98 5.45 18.22
N MET A 39 2.48 6.09 17.17
CA MET A 39 1.75 5.44 16.09
C MET A 39 2.16 6.03 14.73
N ARG A 40 2.12 5.20 13.69
CA ARG A 40 2.41 5.56 12.30
C ARG A 40 1.19 5.35 11.39
N ALA A 41 0.95 6.28 10.47
CA ALA A 41 -0.16 6.22 9.53
C ALA A 41 0.05 5.15 8.45
N ALA A 42 1.29 4.99 7.99
CA ALA A 42 1.71 3.99 7.02
C ALA A 42 3.01 3.29 7.45
N ARG A 43 3.03 1.96 7.31
CA ARG A 43 4.25 1.14 7.43
C ARG A 43 4.78 0.92 6.02
N THR A 44 5.83 1.63 5.63
CA THR A 44 6.54 1.37 4.37
C THR A 44 7.49 0.19 4.53
N ASP A 45 7.59 -0.63 3.48
CA ASP A 45 8.45 -1.80 3.44
C ASP A 45 9.94 -1.42 3.34
N LYS A 46 10.84 -2.40 3.35
CA LYS A 46 12.27 -2.16 3.08
C LYS A 46 12.41 -1.58 1.66
N GLY A 47 13.24 -0.53 1.53
CA GLY A 47 13.50 0.14 0.25
C GLY A 47 12.39 1.06 -0.27
N VAL A 48 11.26 1.18 0.43
CA VAL A 48 10.14 2.04 0.01
C VAL A 48 10.25 3.43 0.66
N SER A 49 10.25 4.46 -0.19
CA SER A 49 10.34 5.87 0.20
C SER A 49 8.99 6.45 0.66
N ALA A 50 9.00 7.65 1.25
CA ALA A 50 7.79 8.39 1.58
C ALA A 50 8.03 9.90 1.42
N ALA A 51 7.23 10.55 0.58
CA ALA A 51 7.21 12.01 0.48
C ALA A 51 6.56 12.64 1.72
N CYS A 52 5.48 12.03 2.23
CA CYS A 52 4.79 12.52 3.42
C CYS A 52 4.14 11.36 4.19
N ASN A 53 4.86 10.82 5.17
CA ASN A 53 4.28 9.94 6.18
C ASN A 53 3.88 10.75 7.42
N VAL A 54 2.97 10.22 8.23
CA VAL A 54 2.51 10.87 9.46
C VAL A 54 2.72 9.93 10.64
N VAL A 55 3.38 10.42 11.66
CA VAL A 55 3.47 9.78 12.98
C VAL A 55 2.70 10.61 14.00
N SER A 56 2.22 9.97 15.06
CA SER A 56 1.61 10.62 16.21
C SER A 56 2.26 10.10 17.47
N LEU A 57 2.56 11.00 18.40
CA LEU A 57 3.19 10.72 19.68
C LEU A 57 2.83 11.82 20.68
N LYS A 58 3.06 11.54 21.97
CA LYS A 58 3.16 12.55 23.02
C LYS A 58 4.62 12.98 23.10
N MET A 59 4.85 14.29 23.03
CA MET A 59 6.20 14.85 23.07
C MET A 59 6.23 16.16 23.83
N VAL A 60 7.41 16.53 24.33
CA VAL A 60 7.68 17.84 24.92
C VAL A 60 7.93 18.84 23.78
N LEU A 61 7.30 20.01 23.86
CA LEU A 61 7.46 21.07 22.84
C LEU A 61 8.40 22.20 23.29
N GLU A 62 8.65 22.30 24.60
CA GLU A 62 9.50 23.32 25.20
C GLU A 62 10.97 22.89 25.21
N PRO A 63 11.91 23.84 25.07
CA PRO A 63 11.70 25.23 24.68
C PRO A 63 11.28 25.34 23.20
N GLU A 64 10.78 26.51 22.77
CA GLU A 64 10.41 26.79 21.37
C GLU A 64 11.49 26.35 20.36
N GLY A 65 11.10 26.07 19.12
CA GLY A 65 12.02 25.61 18.07
C GLY A 65 12.31 24.10 18.08
N VAL A 66 11.45 23.28 18.69
CA VAL A 66 11.66 21.81 18.75
C VAL A 66 11.77 21.16 17.37
N LEU A 67 11.07 21.68 16.35
CA LEU A 67 11.12 21.15 15.00
C LEU A 67 12.51 21.30 14.36
N ASP A 68 13.16 22.45 14.58
CA ASP A 68 14.49 22.73 14.05
C ASP A 68 15.52 21.83 14.73
N ARG A 69 15.47 21.72 16.07
CA ARG A 69 16.31 20.79 16.84
C ARG A 69 16.14 19.33 16.43
N ILE A 70 14.91 18.90 16.12
CA ILE A 70 14.69 17.55 15.58
C ILE A 70 15.43 17.40 14.25
N ASN A 71 15.25 18.34 13.33
CA ASN A 71 15.88 18.29 12.00
C ASN A 71 17.41 18.39 12.05
N GLU A 72 18.01 19.09 13.03
CA GLU A 72 19.47 19.12 13.26
C GLU A 72 20.06 17.74 13.60
N HIS A 73 19.23 16.83 14.11
CA HIS A 73 19.63 15.46 14.46
C HIS A 73 19.16 14.42 13.46
N LEU A 74 18.46 14.82 12.40
CA LEU A 74 18.06 13.94 11.31
C LEU A 74 19.11 13.96 10.19
N PRO A 75 19.34 12.82 9.53
CA PRO A 75 20.13 12.79 8.29
C PRO A 75 19.38 13.52 7.17
N GLU A 76 20.10 13.91 6.12
CA GLU A 76 19.54 14.68 5.00
C GLU A 76 18.35 13.98 4.31
N ASP A 77 18.33 12.65 4.31
CA ASP A 77 17.30 11.81 3.70
C ASP A 77 16.06 11.59 4.59
N ILE A 78 15.97 12.24 5.75
CA ILE A 78 14.80 12.26 6.62
C ILE A 78 14.52 13.69 7.07
N ARG A 79 13.33 14.21 6.78
CA ARG A 79 12.91 15.56 7.16
C ARG A 79 11.59 15.55 7.94
N ALA A 80 11.56 16.28 9.06
CA ALA A 80 10.32 16.65 9.72
C ALA A 80 9.84 18.00 9.15
N PHE A 81 8.76 17.97 8.35
CA PHE A 81 8.20 19.18 7.73
C PHE A 81 7.43 20.07 8.70
N GLY A 82 6.82 19.48 9.72
CA GLY A 82 6.02 20.20 10.69
C GLY A 82 5.27 19.27 11.63
N PHE A 83 4.52 19.88 12.55
CA PHE A 83 3.64 19.17 13.47
C PHE A 83 2.36 19.97 13.69
N VAL A 84 1.31 19.28 14.14
CA VAL A 84 0.02 19.86 14.50
C VAL A 84 -0.40 19.23 15.82
N ARG A 85 -0.83 20.04 16.79
CA ARG A 85 -1.39 19.52 18.04
C ARG A 85 -2.71 18.81 17.74
N VAL A 86 -2.99 17.75 18.48
CA VAL A 86 -4.18 16.90 18.25
C VAL A 86 -4.84 16.56 19.57
N THR A 87 -6.06 16.04 19.50
CA THR A 87 -6.74 15.56 20.71
C THR A 87 -5.99 14.37 21.31
N GLY A 88 -6.08 14.17 22.63
CA GLY A 88 -5.34 13.12 23.33
C GLY A 88 -5.67 11.69 22.89
N GLY A 89 -6.82 11.46 22.24
CA GLY A 89 -7.22 10.18 21.66
C GLY A 89 -6.81 9.96 20.21
N PHE A 90 -6.12 10.92 19.58
CA PHE A 90 -5.71 10.81 18.19
C PHE A 90 -4.75 9.64 17.97
N CYS A 91 -4.97 8.89 16.89
CA CYS A 91 -4.11 7.79 16.48
C CYS A 91 -3.92 7.83 14.96
N SER A 92 -2.74 8.22 14.51
CA SER A 92 -2.42 8.38 13.07
C SER A 92 -2.76 7.12 12.25
N ARG A 93 -2.54 5.92 12.81
CA ARG A 93 -2.87 4.65 12.14
C ARG A 93 -4.38 4.46 11.95
N LYS A 94 -5.14 4.62 13.03
CA LYS A 94 -6.57 4.28 13.09
C LYS A 94 -7.44 5.36 12.42
N MET A 95 -7.00 6.61 12.48
CA MET A 95 -7.75 7.76 11.99
C MET A 95 -7.33 8.23 10.59
N CYS A 96 -6.31 7.61 9.98
CA CYS A 96 -5.99 7.83 8.57
C CYS A 96 -7.00 7.08 7.69
N ASP A 97 -7.76 7.85 6.90
CA ASP A 97 -8.84 7.37 6.05
C ASP A 97 -8.32 6.64 4.82
N ARG A 98 -7.28 7.20 4.21
CA ARG A 98 -6.79 6.81 2.88
C ARG A 98 -5.31 7.08 2.78
N ARG A 99 -4.63 6.27 1.97
CA ARG A 99 -3.22 6.49 1.61
C ARG A 99 -3.13 6.60 0.09
N ARG A 100 -2.27 7.51 -0.34
CA ARG A 100 -1.92 7.72 -1.73
C ARG A 100 -0.49 7.27 -1.93
N TYR A 101 -0.26 6.42 -2.91
CA TYR A 101 1.08 5.98 -3.30
C TYR A 101 1.33 6.36 -4.75
N GLY A 102 2.58 6.68 -5.07
CA GLY A 102 3.08 6.76 -6.43
C GLY A 102 3.97 5.57 -6.73
N TYR A 103 3.89 5.07 -7.95
CA TYR A 103 4.81 4.08 -8.50
C TYR A 103 5.29 4.57 -9.87
N VAL A 104 6.59 4.76 -10.06
CA VAL A 104 7.16 5.26 -11.31
C VAL A 104 7.69 4.10 -12.15
N LEU A 105 7.44 4.13 -13.45
CA LEU A 105 8.00 3.17 -14.41
C LEU A 105 8.54 3.93 -15.62
N PRO A 106 9.64 3.49 -16.23
CA PRO A 106 9.96 3.89 -17.59
C PRO A 106 8.82 3.46 -18.53
N LEU A 107 8.43 4.31 -19.48
CA LEU A 107 7.31 4.01 -20.38
C LEU A 107 7.56 2.73 -21.20
N TRP A 108 8.82 2.49 -21.60
CA TRP A 108 9.21 1.29 -22.34
C TRP A 108 8.93 0.00 -21.57
N ALA A 109 8.80 0.04 -20.24
CA ALA A 109 8.46 -1.14 -19.44
C ALA A 109 7.05 -1.66 -19.75
N LEU A 110 6.16 -0.80 -20.26
CA LEU A 110 4.81 -1.16 -20.69
C LEU A 110 4.77 -1.81 -22.08
N ASP A 111 5.80 -1.60 -22.90
CA ASP A 111 5.79 -1.93 -24.32
C ASP A 111 6.16 -3.41 -24.58
N PRO A 112 5.23 -4.26 -25.06
CA PRO A 112 5.51 -5.66 -25.36
C PRO A 112 6.54 -5.85 -26.47
N SER A 113 6.66 -4.89 -27.40
CA SER A 113 7.60 -4.95 -28.54
C SER A 113 9.02 -4.56 -28.16
N HIS A 114 9.20 -3.87 -27.03
CA HIS A 114 10.51 -3.47 -26.56
C HIS A 114 11.33 -4.72 -26.21
N SER A 115 12.36 -5.00 -27.03
CA SER A 115 13.22 -6.17 -26.86
C SER A 115 13.92 -6.08 -25.51
N VAL A 116 13.54 -6.98 -24.60
CA VAL A 116 14.21 -7.14 -23.31
C VAL A 116 15.38 -8.11 -23.41
N GLU A 117 15.54 -8.82 -24.53
CA GLU A 117 16.68 -9.70 -24.75
C GLU A 117 17.99 -8.90 -24.77
N GLY A 118 18.98 -9.36 -24.01
CA GLY A 118 20.17 -8.60 -23.66
C GLY A 118 20.93 -8.05 -24.87
N ASN A 119 21.63 -6.92 -24.65
CA ASN A 119 22.72 -6.43 -25.47
C ASN A 119 23.78 -7.53 -25.68
N LYS A 120 23.53 -8.47 -26.59
CA LYS A 120 24.52 -9.32 -27.24
C LYS A 120 24.79 -8.76 -28.64
N ARG A 121 25.01 -7.44 -28.75
CA ARG A 121 25.42 -6.84 -30.02
C ARG A 121 26.13 -5.51 -29.81
N GLN A 122 27.33 -5.56 -29.23
CA GLN A 122 28.40 -4.61 -29.52
C GLN A 122 29.76 -5.20 -29.11
N LYS A 123 30.19 -6.24 -29.83
CA LYS A 123 31.60 -6.55 -30.13
C LYS A 123 31.63 -7.71 -31.13
N ALA A 124 31.28 -7.42 -32.37
CA ALA A 124 31.67 -8.23 -33.51
C ALA A 124 31.77 -7.31 -34.73
N SER A 125 33.02 -7.05 -35.10
CA SER A 125 33.54 -6.72 -36.44
C SER A 125 32.61 -6.10 -37.48
N ALA A 126 33.08 -4.97 -38.01
CA ALA A 126 32.78 -4.52 -39.37
C ALA A 126 32.87 -5.69 -40.37
N GLY A 127 31.81 -5.90 -41.15
CA GLY A 127 31.77 -6.92 -42.20
C GLY A 127 30.38 -7.12 -42.79
N SER A 128 30.14 -6.43 -43.92
CA SER A 128 29.25 -6.74 -45.05
C SER A 128 27.85 -7.37 -44.82
N ALA A 129 26.85 -6.70 -45.41
CA ALA A 129 25.50 -7.22 -45.65
C ALA A 129 25.49 -8.56 -46.43
N PRO A 130 24.39 -9.34 -46.33
CA PRO A 130 23.37 -9.22 -47.37
C PRO A 130 21.90 -9.30 -46.90
N SER A 131 21.05 -8.98 -47.87
CA SER A 131 19.60 -8.88 -47.97
C SER A 131 18.71 -9.97 -47.36
N GLY A 132 17.50 -9.56 -46.97
CA GLY A 132 16.28 -10.32 -47.27
C GLY A 132 15.61 -11.07 -46.12
N ALA A 133 14.78 -10.37 -45.34
CA ALA A 133 13.53 -10.88 -44.78
C ALA A 133 12.77 -9.70 -44.15
N ALA A 134 11.69 -9.27 -44.78
CA ALA A 134 10.70 -8.40 -44.18
C ALA A 134 9.94 -9.22 -43.11
N ALA A 135 10.52 -9.33 -41.92
CA ALA A 135 9.77 -9.67 -40.72
C ALA A 135 8.92 -8.44 -40.40
N GLY A 136 7.60 -8.60 -40.41
CA GLY A 136 6.66 -7.49 -40.21
C GLY A 136 7.05 -6.65 -38.99
N GLU A 137 7.38 -5.39 -39.24
CA GLU A 137 7.52 -4.40 -38.19
C GLU A 137 6.15 -4.29 -37.54
N SER A 138 5.96 -4.97 -36.40
CA SER A 138 4.84 -4.67 -35.51
C SER A 138 4.96 -3.19 -35.20
N GLU A 139 4.05 -2.40 -35.74
CA GLU A 139 3.99 -0.96 -35.50
C GLU A 139 4.06 -0.73 -33.99
N ARG A 140 5.08 0.00 -33.55
CA ARG A 140 5.34 0.22 -32.13
C ARG A 140 4.17 1.02 -31.57
N ALA A 141 3.49 0.47 -30.57
CA ALA A 141 2.35 1.15 -29.95
C ALA A 141 2.74 2.55 -29.48
N SER A 142 1.87 3.52 -29.74
CA SER A 142 2.07 4.90 -29.31
C SER A 142 2.08 5.02 -27.79
N LYS A 143 2.68 6.12 -27.29
CA LYS A 143 2.68 6.46 -25.87
C LYS A 143 1.28 6.40 -25.25
N ASP A 144 0.30 6.97 -25.95
CA ASP A 144 -1.08 7.04 -25.45
C ASP A 144 -1.76 5.67 -25.43
N GLU A 145 -1.49 4.81 -26.40
CA GLU A 145 -2.01 3.43 -26.42
C GLU A 145 -1.44 2.59 -25.28
N LEU A 146 -0.14 2.67 -25.04
CA LEU A 146 0.54 1.96 -23.94
C LEU A 146 -0.04 2.39 -22.58
N VAL A 147 -0.14 3.70 -22.35
CA VAL A 147 -0.67 4.26 -21.10
C VAL A 147 -2.16 3.92 -20.94
N SER A 148 -2.95 4.00 -22.01
CA SER A 148 -4.38 3.70 -21.97
C SER A 148 -4.65 2.22 -21.67
N ARG A 149 -3.91 1.30 -22.31
CA ARG A 149 -3.98 -0.14 -22.02
C ARG A 149 -3.62 -0.42 -20.56
N PHE A 150 -2.50 0.12 -20.09
CA PHE A 150 -2.05 -0.08 -18.71
C PHE A 150 -3.01 0.51 -17.68
N SER A 151 -3.55 1.71 -17.96
CA SER A 151 -4.59 2.35 -17.15
C SER A 151 -5.83 1.49 -17.06
N ALA A 152 -6.33 0.96 -18.18
CA ALA A 152 -7.50 0.09 -18.21
C ALA A 152 -7.31 -1.17 -17.35
N ILE A 153 -6.12 -1.79 -17.37
CA ILE A 153 -5.79 -2.94 -16.53
C ILE A 153 -5.80 -2.55 -15.03
N LEU A 154 -5.12 -1.46 -14.66
CA LEU A 154 -5.06 -1.01 -13.26
C LEU A 154 -6.43 -0.60 -12.72
N GLN A 155 -7.29 -0.02 -13.56
CA GLN A 155 -8.65 0.36 -13.17
C GLN A 155 -9.52 -0.84 -12.77
N GLN A 156 -9.23 -2.06 -13.23
CA GLN A 156 -9.96 -3.27 -12.81
C GLN A 156 -9.82 -3.58 -11.31
N PHE A 157 -8.79 -3.04 -10.64
CA PHE A 157 -8.63 -3.18 -9.19
C PHE A 157 -9.52 -2.24 -8.38
N GLN A 158 -10.19 -1.26 -8.99
CA GLN A 158 -11.08 -0.34 -8.29
C GLN A 158 -12.26 -1.09 -7.65
N GLY A 159 -12.71 -0.59 -6.50
CA GLY A 159 -13.74 -1.25 -5.72
C GLY A 159 -13.19 -2.14 -4.61
N THR A 160 -14.08 -2.98 -4.06
CA THR A 160 -13.74 -3.90 -2.97
C THR A 160 -13.46 -5.29 -3.53
N HIS A 161 -12.23 -5.76 -3.36
CA HIS A 161 -11.80 -7.09 -3.80
C HIS A 161 -11.10 -7.87 -2.71
N ASN A 162 -10.98 -9.18 -2.89
CA ASN A 162 -10.15 -10.03 -2.05
C ASN A 162 -8.72 -10.09 -2.60
N PHE A 163 -7.77 -9.49 -1.89
CA PHE A 163 -6.38 -9.36 -2.32
C PHE A 163 -5.47 -10.45 -1.73
N HIS A 164 -5.98 -11.62 -1.36
CA HIS A 164 -5.19 -12.68 -0.71
C HIS A 164 -4.02 -13.21 -1.58
N SER A 165 -4.19 -13.29 -2.91
CA SER A 165 -3.10 -13.60 -3.86
C SER A 165 -2.10 -12.44 -4.02
N TYR A 166 -2.52 -11.23 -3.66
CA TYR A 166 -1.72 -10.00 -3.73
C TYR A 166 -0.94 -9.71 -2.44
N THR A 167 -0.83 -10.68 -1.52
CA THR A 167 -0.03 -10.55 -0.29
C THR A 167 0.53 -11.90 0.17
N LYS A 168 1.59 -11.84 0.99
CA LYS A 168 2.06 -13.00 1.75
C LYS A 168 1.22 -13.19 3.02
N GLY A 169 1.07 -14.44 3.47
CA GLY A 169 0.51 -14.78 4.78
C GLY A 169 -0.96 -14.42 4.99
N LYS A 170 -1.76 -14.38 3.91
CA LYS A 170 -3.22 -14.27 3.98
C LYS A 170 -3.89 -15.36 3.16
N GLU A 171 -4.92 -15.96 3.74
CA GLU A 171 -5.80 -16.91 3.09
C GLU A 171 -7.05 -16.22 2.53
N TRP A 172 -7.68 -16.84 1.53
CA TRP A 172 -8.90 -16.31 0.91
C TRP A 172 -10.03 -16.07 1.91
N SER A 173 -10.17 -16.92 2.92
CA SER A 173 -11.24 -16.86 3.92
C SER A 173 -11.10 -15.69 4.89
N GLU A 174 -9.90 -15.10 5.01
CA GLU A 174 -9.65 -14.03 5.96
C GLU A 174 -10.31 -12.73 5.50
N PRO A 175 -11.24 -12.13 6.29
CA PRO A 175 -11.86 -10.85 5.94
C PRO A 175 -10.83 -9.72 5.79
N GLN A 176 -9.70 -9.83 6.50
CA GLN A 176 -8.59 -8.91 6.42
C GLN A 176 -7.85 -8.95 5.08
N ALA A 177 -8.13 -9.89 4.17
CA ALA A 177 -7.60 -9.87 2.81
C ALA A 177 -8.41 -8.92 1.89
N LYS A 178 -9.62 -8.50 2.30
CA LYS A 178 -10.43 -7.56 1.52
C LYS A 178 -9.92 -6.13 1.64
N ARG A 179 -9.75 -5.45 0.52
CA ARG A 179 -9.33 -4.03 0.47
C ARG A 179 -10.18 -3.26 -0.53
N PHE A 180 -10.30 -1.96 -0.27
CA PHE A 180 -11.01 -1.04 -1.13
C PHE A 180 -10.03 -0.08 -1.81
N ILE A 181 -9.94 -0.20 -3.13
CA ILE A 181 -9.18 0.71 -3.98
C ILE A 181 -10.15 1.77 -4.50
N ILE A 182 -9.81 3.03 -4.28
CA ILE A 182 -10.69 4.15 -4.62
C ILE A 182 -10.50 4.53 -6.08
N ARG A 183 -9.25 4.73 -6.50
CA ARG A 183 -8.92 5.07 -7.90
C ARG A 183 -7.45 4.87 -8.21
N TRP A 184 -7.19 4.77 -9.51
CA TRP A 184 -5.87 4.92 -10.12
C TRP A 184 -5.84 6.17 -11.00
N ARG A 185 -4.68 6.83 -11.09
CA ARG A 185 -4.39 7.89 -12.06
C ARG A 185 -3.00 7.67 -12.63
N LEU A 186 -2.85 7.87 -13.94
CA LEU A 186 -1.58 7.75 -14.62
C LEU A 186 -1.24 9.09 -15.26
N GLU A 187 -0.01 9.54 -15.06
CA GLU A 187 0.52 10.78 -15.64
C GLU A 187 1.89 10.47 -16.24
N THR A 188 2.16 10.97 -17.44
CA THR A 188 3.48 10.82 -18.06
C THR A 188 4.30 12.08 -17.87
N PHE A 189 5.61 11.92 -17.81
CA PHE A 189 6.56 13.02 -17.74
C PHE A 189 7.86 12.63 -18.43
N GLU A 190 8.56 13.63 -18.95
CA GLU A 190 9.88 13.46 -19.58
C GLU A 190 10.97 13.84 -18.58
N LEU A 191 12.03 13.06 -18.51
CA LEU A 191 13.20 13.38 -17.69
C LEU A 191 14.46 12.76 -18.29
N ASN A 192 15.52 13.56 -18.47
CA ASN A 192 16.77 13.15 -19.12
C ASN A 192 16.59 12.52 -20.52
N GLY A 193 15.58 12.96 -21.27
CA GLY A 193 15.27 12.45 -22.62
C GLY A 193 14.52 11.11 -22.63
N GLU A 194 14.14 10.59 -21.48
CA GLU A 194 13.35 9.37 -21.33
C GLU A 194 11.94 9.69 -20.81
N THR A 195 10.96 8.95 -21.32
CA THR A 195 9.57 9.08 -20.88
C THR A 195 9.28 8.12 -19.75
N TYR A 196 8.68 8.64 -18.68
CA TYR A 196 8.22 7.86 -17.54
C TYR A 196 6.70 7.96 -17.39
N VAL A 197 6.13 6.98 -16.71
CA VAL A 197 4.73 6.96 -16.27
C VAL A 197 4.67 6.84 -14.76
N LYS A 198 4.01 7.82 -14.13
CA LYS A 198 3.67 7.80 -12.71
C LYS A 198 2.29 7.19 -12.53
N CYS A 199 2.22 6.09 -11.80
CA CYS A 199 0.99 5.42 -11.42
C CYS A 199 0.62 5.81 -9.98
N GLU A 200 -0.42 6.63 -9.81
CA GLU A 200 -0.94 7.04 -8.51
C GLU A 200 -2.12 6.13 -8.12
N VAL A 201 -2.02 5.45 -6.98
CA VAL A 201 -3.14 4.72 -6.37
C VAL A 201 -3.61 5.39 -5.11
N LEU A 202 -4.93 5.58 -5.00
CA LEU A 202 -5.61 5.99 -3.78
C LEU A 202 -6.43 4.81 -3.26
N GLY A 203 -6.17 4.41 -2.01
CA GLY A 203 -6.91 3.31 -1.36
C GLY A 203 -7.15 3.61 0.12
N GLN A 204 -8.12 2.93 0.72
CA GLN A 204 -8.37 3.06 2.17
C GLN A 204 -7.19 2.52 2.99
N SER A 205 -6.74 1.33 2.64
CA SER A 205 -5.58 0.67 3.22
C SER A 205 -4.99 -0.33 2.22
N PHE A 206 -3.75 -0.75 2.46
CA PHE A 206 -3.04 -1.70 1.62
C PHE A 206 -2.46 -2.82 2.49
N LEU A 207 -2.44 -4.04 1.96
CA LEU A 207 -1.74 -5.19 2.52
C LEU A 207 -0.25 -5.10 2.18
N TYR A 208 0.55 -5.90 2.88
CA TYR A 208 1.96 -6.08 2.59
C TYR A 208 2.16 -6.49 1.12
N HIS A 209 3.07 -5.80 0.42
CA HIS A 209 3.37 -6.01 -1.01
C HIS A 209 2.21 -5.78 -2.01
N GLN A 210 1.02 -5.38 -1.56
CA GLN A 210 -0.18 -5.35 -2.42
C GLN A 210 0.00 -4.49 -3.66
N ILE A 211 0.45 -3.24 -3.49
CA ILE A 211 0.61 -2.29 -4.60
C ILE A 211 1.61 -2.82 -5.63
N ARG A 212 2.75 -3.32 -5.17
CA ARG A 212 3.80 -3.92 -6.03
C ARG A 212 3.30 -5.14 -6.79
N LYS A 213 2.44 -5.96 -6.17
CA LYS A 213 1.79 -7.10 -6.84
C LYS A 213 0.72 -6.68 -7.83
N MET A 214 -0.03 -5.61 -7.56
CA MET A 214 -0.99 -5.02 -8.52
C MET A 214 -0.26 -4.49 -9.75
N ILE A 215 0.82 -3.73 -9.55
CA ILE A 215 1.70 -3.24 -10.63
C ILE A 215 2.32 -4.42 -11.39
N GLY A 216 2.82 -5.44 -10.68
CA GLY A 216 3.45 -6.60 -11.30
C GLY A 216 2.50 -7.41 -12.20
N MET A 217 1.26 -7.64 -11.74
CA MET A 217 0.21 -8.25 -12.56
C MET A 217 -0.13 -7.40 -13.78
N ALA A 218 -0.31 -6.09 -13.58
CA ALA A 218 -0.64 -5.18 -14.67
C ALA A 218 0.46 -5.15 -15.74
N LEU A 219 1.74 -5.19 -15.32
CA LEU A 219 2.88 -5.23 -16.24
C LEU A 219 2.88 -6.53 -17.04
N ALA A 220 2.64 -7.67 -16.38
CA ALA A 220 2.58 -8.97 -17.05
C ALA A 220 1.52 -9.00 -18.16
N ILE A 221 0.34 -8.42 -17.92
CA ILE A 221 -0.75 -8.35 -18.90
C ILE A 221 -0.44 -7.32 -19.99
N SER A 222 0.07 -6.14 -19.63
CA SER A 222 0.39 -5.09 -20.62
C SER A 222 1.42 -5.55 -21.64
N ARG A 223 2.39 -6.36 -21.20
CA ARG A 223 3.46 -6.94 -22.02
C ARG A 223 3.07 -8.25 -22.70
N ASN A 224 1.80 -8.67 -22.61
CA ASN A 224 1.29 -9.93 -23.17
C ASN A 224 2.01 -11.20 -22.66
N VAL A 225 2.61 -11.14 -21.47
CA VAL A 225 3.22 -12.30 -20.80
C VAL A 225 2.15 -13.12 -20.07
N ALA A 226 1.18 -12.44 -19.47
CA ALA A 226 0.04 -13.05 -18.81
C ALA A 226 -1.24 -12.82 -19.62
N PRO A 227 -2.12 -13.81 -19.79
CA PRO A 227 -3.47 -13.60 -20.31
C PRO A 227 -4.26 -12.61 -19.45
N ASP A 228 -5.07 -11.77 -20.09
CA ASP A 228 -5.89 -10.73 -19.43
C ASP A 228 -6.77 -11.28 -18.30
N GLU A 229 -7.29 -12.52 -18.43
CA GLU A 229 -8.12 -13.14 -17.39
C GLU A 229 -7.39 -13.41 -16.05
N CYS A 230 -6.05 -13.46 -16.06
CA CYS A 230 -5.26 -13.77 -14.85
C CYS A 230 -5.52 -12.79 -13.71
N LEU A 231 -5.79 -11.52 -14.03
CA LEU A 231 -6.12 -10.51 -13.02
C LEU A 231 -7.40 -10.88 -12.28
N GLN A 232 -8.46 -11.20 -13.03
CA GLN A 232 -9.76 -11.55 -12.45
C GLN A 232 -9.72 -12.90 -11.73
N ILE A 233 -8.97 -13.87 -12.25
CA ILE A 233 -8.72 -15.15 -11.57
C ILE A 233 -8.07 -14.89 -10.20
N ALA A 234 -7.02 -14.08 -10.13
CA ALA A 234 -6.30 -13.82 -8.88
C ALA A 234 -7.12 -13.06 -7.82
N LEU A 235 -8.10 -12.25 -8.23
CA LEU A 235 -8.99 -11.52 -7.32
C LEU A 235 -10.18 -12.37 -6.81
N ASN A 236 -10.68 -13.27 -7.66
CA ASN A 236 -11.94 -13.98 -7.38
C ASN A 236 -11.75 -15.44 -6.94
N SER A 237 -10.63 -16.07 -7.30
CA SER A 237 -10.37 -17.45 -6.95
C SER A 237 -10.10 -17.63 -5.45
N ARG A 238 -10.49 -18.80 -4.93
CA ARG A 238 -10.05 -19.25 -3.59
C ARG A 238 -8.64 -19.83 -3.61
N LYS A 239 -8.17 -20.28 -4.76
CA LYS A 239 -6.79 -20.75 -4.93
C LYS A 239 -5.86 -19.54 -4.87
N LYS A 240 -4.72 -19.73 -4.21
CA LYS A 240 -3.67 -18.72 -4.16
C LYS A 240 -2.79 -18.79 -5.39
N PHE A 241 -2.58 -17.65 -6.03
CA PHE A 241 -1.74 -17.54 -7.24
C PHE A 241 -0.45 -16.76 -6.97
N ASN A 242 0.61 -17.15 -7.67
CA ASN A 242 1.91 -16.49 -7.57
C ASN A 242 1.91 -15.19 -8.39
N VAL A 243 1.35 -14.12 -7.85
CA VAL A 243 1.36 -12.81 -8.51
C VAL A 243 2.78 -12.20 -8.50
N PRO A 244 3.32 -11.70 -9.64
CA PRO A 244 4.63 -11.05 -9.71
C PRO A 244 4.76 -9.89 -8.72
N LEU A 245 5.90 -9.80 -8.06
CA LEU A 245 6.22 -8.72 -7.12
C LEU A 245 7.13 -7.71 -7.82
N ALA A 246 6.58 -6.57 -8.27
CA ALA A 246 7.37 -5.50 -8.90
C ALA A 246 8.43 -4.94 -7.93
N PRO A 247 9.52 -4.29 -8.40
CA PRO A 247 10.55 -3.70 -7.53
C PRO A 247 10.01 -2.74 -6.45
N GLU A 248 10.70 -2.64 -5.31
CA GLU A 248 10.30 -1.73 -4.20
C GLU A 248 10.63 -0.27 -4.47
N PHE A 249 11.79 -0.02 -5.06
CA PHE A 249 12.40 1.29 -5.17
C PHE A 249 11.54 2.36 -5.91
N PRO A 250 10.78 2.01 -6.97
CA PRO A 250 9.91 2.98 -7.63
C PRO A 250 8.65 3.33 -6.84
N LEU A 251 8.35 2.60 -5.76
CA LEU A 251 7.18 2.82 -4.92
C LEU A 251 7.51 3.83 -3.81
N TYR A 252 6.63 4.80 -3.63
CA TYR A 252 6.72 5.71 -2.50
C TYR A 252 5.33 6.15 -1.99
N LEU A 253 5.23 6.40 -0.69
CA LEU A 253 4.05 6.99 -0.09
C LEU A 253 3.99 8.49 -0.42
N GLU A 254 2.93 8.92 -1.08
CA GLU A 254 2.73 10.32 -1.48
C GLU A 254 1.99 11.11 -0.37
N GLU A 255 0.98 10.51 0.27
CA GLU A 255 0.13 11.20 1.24
C GLU A 255 -0.65 10.23 2.15
N CYS A 256 -0.87 10.64 3.41
CA CYS A 256 -1.87 10.08 4.32
C CYS A 256 -2.99 11.10 4.54
N VAL A 257 -4.25 10.68 4.32
CA VAL A 257 -5.43 11.57 4.34
C VAL A 257 -6.22 11.36 5.62
N PHE A 258 -6.66 12.47 6.24
CA PHE A 258 -7.33 12.51 7.55
C PHE A 258 -8.67 13.29 7.53
N ASN A 259 -9.37 13.30 6.41
CA ASN A 259 -10.61 14.06 6.21
C ASN A 259 -11.66 13.83 7.30
N SER A 260 -11.85 12.58 7.75
CA SER A 260 -12.83 12.26 8.79
C SER A 260 -12.45 12.87 10.14
N TYR A 261 -11.14 12.88 10.46
CA TYR A 261 -10.63 13.55 11.66
C TYR A 261 -10.78 15.08 11.52
N ASN A 262 -10.37 15.65 10.39
CA ASN A 262 -10.43 17.10 10.16
C ASN A 262 -11.87 17.62 10.25
N LYS A 263 -12.84 16.90 9.67
CA LYS A 263 -14.27 17.25 9.80
C LYS A 263 -14.74 17.29 11.25
N LYS A 264 -14.22 16.41 12.11
CA LYS A 264 -14.67 16.27 13.50
C LYS A 264 -13.90 17.16 14.48
N HIS A 265 -12.61 17.39 14.23
CA HIS A 265 -11.68 17.99 15.20
C HIS A 265 -10.80 19.11 14.62
N GLY A 266 -10.87 19.40 13.32
CA GLY A 266 -10.00 20.38 12.65
C GLY A 266 -10.15 21.81 13.20
N HIS A 267 -11.31 22.16 13.73
CA HIS A 267 -11.56 23.46 14.36
C HIS A 267 -10.84 23.66 15.70
N LEU A 268 -10.38 22.59 16.37
CA LEU A 268 -9.76 22.68 17.71
C LEU A 268 -8.29 23.05 17.64
N HIS A 269 -7.55 22.41 16.74
CA HIS A 269 -6.08 22.51 16.69
C HIS A 269 -5.54 22.74 15.27
N GLY A 270 -6.42 22.97 14.30
CA GLY A 270 -6.10 23.01 12.88
C GLY A 270 -6.30 21.66 12.20
N GLU A 271 -6.40 21.70 10.88
CA GLU A 271 -6.54 20.50 10.07
C GLU A 271 -5.20 19.76 9.94
N LEU A 272 -5.27 18.42 10.00
CA LEU A 272 -4.18 17.56 9.58
C LEU A 272 -4.18 17.47 8.06
N SER A 273 -3.46 18.40 7.43
CA SER A 273 -3.22 18.43 5.99
C SER A 273 -1.75 18.69 5.70
N ARG A 274 -1.25 18.12 4.59
CA ARG A 274 0.09 18.40 4.07
C ARG A 274 0.18 19.75 3.35
N ASP A 275 -0.95 20.40 3.05
CA ASP A 275 -1.00 21.55 2.14
C ASP A 275 -0.10 22.71 2.59
N ARG A 276 0.00 22.93 3.91
CA ARG A 276 0.86 23.97 4.50
C ARG A 276 2.35 23.75 4.27
N PHE A 277 2.74 22.51 3.98
CA PHE A 277 4.12 22.07 3.80
C PHE A 277 4.39 21.59 2.37
N LEU A 278 3.44 21.80 1.46
CA LEU A 278 3.46 21.15 0.14
C LEU A 278 4.66 21.59 -0.70
N SER A 279 5.07 22.85 -0.60
CA SER A 279 6.28 23.37 -1.25
C SER A 279 7.54 22.64 -0.79
N GLU A 280 7.74 22.51 0.54
CA GLU A 280 8.89 21.84 1.13
C GLU A 280 8.86 20.33 0.85
N ILE A 281 7.69 19.69 0.96
CA ILE A 281 7.50 18.27 0.64
C ILE A 281 7.86 18.01 -0.83
N ASN A 282 7.40 18.85 -1.75
CA ASN A 282 7.72 18.71 -3.17
C ASN A 282 9.19 18.99 -3.46
N ALA A 283 9.82 19.94 -2.76
CA ALA A 283 11.26 20.18 -2.88
C ALA A 283 12.07 18.97 -2.39
N PHE A 284 11.74 18.45 -1.20
CA PHE A 284 12.38 17.26 -0.64
C PHE A 284 12.16 16.03 -1.53
N LYS A 285 10.93 15.80 -1.99
CA LYS A 285 10.62 14.70 -2.91
C LYS A 285 11.46 14.78 -4.18
N ARG A 286 11.57 15.96 -4.81
CA ARG A 286 12.41 16.12 -6.00
C ARG A 286 13.87 15.81 -5.71
N ALA A 287 14.41 16.33 -4.61
CA ALA A 287 15.81 16.19 -4.24
C ALA A 287 16.20 14.76 -3.80
N MET A 288 15.30 14.05 -3.10
CA MET A 288 15.63 12.79 -2.41
C MET A 288 14.89 11.57 -2.95
N ILE A 289 13.74 11.73 -3.59
CA ILE A 289 12.93 10.60 -4.09
C ILE A 289 13.03 10.56 -5.61
N ASP A 290 12.62 11.62 -6.30
CA ASP A 290 12.62 11.64 -7.77
C ASP A 290 14.06 11.56 -8.30
N LYS A 291 15.00 12.29 -7.68
CA LYS A 291 16.44 12.19 -8.00
C LYS A 291 16.96 10.76 -7.89
N ASN A 292 16.68 10.07 -6.79
CA ASN A 292 17.11 8.69 -6.62
C ASN A 292 16.45 7.79 -7.66
N ILE A 293 15.14 7.94 -7.87
CA ILE A 293 14.40 7.15 -8.87
C ILE A 293 14.98 7.35 -10.28
N VAL A 294 15.40 8.56 -10.64
CA VAL A 294 15.64 8.91 -12.05
C VAL A 294 17.12 9.06 -12.42
N GLU A 295 17.97 9.49 -11.48
CA GLU A 295 19.42 9.60 -11.72
C GLU A 295 20.17 8.30 -11.41
N SER A 296 19.51 7.33 -10.78
CA SER A 296 20.12 6.02 -10.57
C SER A 296 20.17 5.26 -11.89
N ALA A 297 21.38 5.02 -12.41
CA ALA A 297 21.60 4.06 -13.51
C ALA A 297 21.04 2.68 -13.15
N GLU A 298 21.04 2.33 -11.86
CA GLU A 298 20.51 1.08 -11.33
C GLU A 298 18.98 1.00 -11.49
N PHE A 299 18.26 2.12 -11.53
CA PHE A 299 16.80 2.11 -11.66
C PHE A 299 16.33 1.41 -12.95
N ASN A 300 16.84 1.88 -14.09
CA ASN A 300 16.45 1.34 -15.38
C ASN A 300 16.95 -0.10 -15.53
N GLU A 301 18.15 -0.40 -15.02
CA GLU A 301 18.71 -1.75 -15.03
C GLU A 301 17.92 -2.72 -14.15
N ASP A 302 17.46 -2.30 -12.98
CA ASP A 302 16.64 -3.09 -12.05
C ASP A 302 15.26 -3.37 -12.65
N VAL A 303 14.61 -2.34 -13.19
CA VAL A 303 13.32 -2.51 -13.89
C VAL A 303 13.51 -3.43 -15.09
N LEU A 304 14.57 -3.25 -15.88
CA LEU A 304 14.86 -4.09 -17.05
C LEU A 304 15.10 -5.54 -16.64
N THR A 305 15.92 -5.76 -15.61
CA THR A 305 16.22 -7.09 -15.07
C THR A 305 14.96 -7.77 -14.54
N TRP A 306 14.11 -7.03 -13.83
CA TRP A 306 12.85 -7.54 -13.35
C TRP A 306 11.88 -7.90 -14.49
N VAL A 307 11.77 -7.04 -15.51
CA VAL A 307 10.94 -7.29 -16.70
C VAL A 307 11.45 -8.51 -17.48
N ARG A 308 12.77 -8.74 -17.58
CA ARG A 308 13.34 -9.98 -18.16
C ARG A 308 12.91 -11.24 -17.39
N GLY A 309 12.81 -11.14 -16.07
CA GLY A 309 12.33 -12.22 -15.20
C GLY A 309 10.82 -12.45 -15.28
N LEU A 310 10.06 -11.54 -15.89
CA LEU A 310 8.62 -11.65 -16.03
C LEU A 310 8.28 -12.58 -17.20
N ASN A 311 8.18 -13.87 -16.93
CA ASN A 311 7.87 -14.89 -17.94
C ASN A 311 6.91 -15.98 -17.44
N ASP A 312 6.26 -16.67 -18.38
CA ASP A 312 5.31 -17.74 -18.08
C ASP A 312 5.96 -18.95 -17.40
N GLY A 313 7.25 -19.22 -17.66
CA GLY A 313 7.97 -20.33 -17.01
C GLY A 313 8.06 -20.20 -15.49
N LEU A 314 8.13 -18.98 -14.97
CA LEU A 314 8.23 -18.71 -13.53
C LEU A 314 6.86 -18.57 -12.84
N TYR A 315 5.88 -17.99 -13.54
CA TYR A 315 4.59 -17.64 -12.95
C TYR A 315 3.44 -18.55 -13.37
N HIS A 316 3.63 -19.33 -14.45
CA HIS A 316 2.69 -20.29 -15.02
C HIS A 316 1.33 -19.66 -15.36
N PHE A 317 1.30 -18.42 -15.82
CA PHE A 317 0.06 -17.69 -16.16
C PHE A 317 -0.84 -18.49 -17.10
N SER A 318 -0.26 -19.17 -18.09
CA SER A 318 -0.96 -20.03 -19.05
C SER A 318 -1.78 -21.15 -18.39
N GLN A 319 -1.41 -21.57 -17.18
CA GLN A 319 -2.08 -22.63 -16.43
C GLN A 319 -3.14 -22.12 -15.45
N TRP A 320 -3.20 -20.81 -15.19
CA TRP A 320 -4.01 -20.28 -14.08
C TRP A 320 -5.50 -20.56 -14.25
N LYS A 321 -6.02 -20.45 -15.48
CA LYS A 321 -7.42 -20.74 -15.79
C LYS A 321 -7.78 -22.18 -15.47
N LYS A 322 -6.97 -23.13 -15.97
CA LYS A 322 -7.13 -24.56 -15.70
C LYS A 322 -7.10 -24.84 -14.19
N TRP A 323 -6.12 -24.28 -13.48
CA TRP A 323 -6.00 -24.48 -12.04
C TRP A 323 -7.14 -23.86 -11.22
N ASP A 324 -7.72 -22.74 -11.67
CA ASP A 324 -8.92 -22.17 -11.04
C ASP A 324 -10.14 -23.07 -11.25
N GLU A 325 -10.34 -23.56 -12.48
CA GLU A 325 -11.43 -24.48 -12.83
C GLU A 325 -11.35 -25.78 -12.02
N GLU A 326 -10.16 -26.39 -11.93
CA GLU A 326 -9.89 -27.57 -11.10
C GLU A 326 -10.17 -27.28 -9.62
N ALA A 327 -9.71 -26.15 -9.10
CA ALA A 327 -9.94 -25.77 -7.71
C ALA A 327 -11.43 -25.54 -7.41
N ARG A 328 -12.18 -24.96 -8.36
CA ARG A 328 -13.64 -24.77 -8.24
C ARG A 328 -14.40 -26.09 -8.30
N ALA A 329 -13.98 -27.02 -9.17
CA ALA A 329 -14.59 -28.34 -9.28
C ALA A 329 -14.34 -29.23 -8.05
N ALA A 330 -13.16 -29.10 -7.42
CA ALA A 330 -12.81 -29.83 -6.21
C ALA A 330 -13.53 -29.31 -4.95
N MET A 331 -14.24 -28.18 -5.02
CA MET A 331 -14.99 -27.69 -3.87
C MET A 331 -16.25 -28.55 -3.65
N PRO A 332 -16.51 -29.01 -2.43
CA PRO A 332 -17.76 -29.69 -2.14
C PRO A 332 -18.92 -28.76 -2.48
N ALA A 333 -19.87 -29.28 -3.27
CA ALA A 333 -21.13 -28.59 -3.53
C ALA A 333 -21.68 -28.17 -2.17
N LYS A 334 -21.96 -26.87 -1.98
CA LYS A 334 -22.57 -26.38 -0.75
C LYS A 334 -23.75 -27.31 -0.44
N ALA A 335 -23.69 -28.03 0.68
CA ALA A 335 -24.85 -28.73 1.19
C ALA A 335 -25.99 -27.71 1.19
N LYS A 336 -27.02 -27.94 0.37
CA LYS A 336 -28.24 -27.14 0.38
C LYS A 336 -28.66 -27.09 1.84
N LYS A 337 -28.59 -25.93 2.50
CA LYS A 337 -29.24 -25.76 3.80
C LYS A 337 -30.69 -26.18 3.57
N ALA A 338 -31.07 -27.31 4.16
CA ALA A 338 -32.46 -27.76 4.13
C ALA A 338 -33.33 -26.57 4.60
N PRO A 339 -34.50 -26.35 3.98
CA PRO A 339 -35.43 -25.38 4.53
C PRO A 339 -35.71 -25.81 5.97
N LYS A 340 -35.62 -24.87 6.92
CA LYS A 340 -36.08 -25.11 8.28
C LYS A 340 -37.57 -25.45 8.19
N GLY A 341 -37.90 -26.73 8.17
CA GLY A 341 -39.25 -27.22 8.30
C GLY A 341 -39.77 -26.77 9.66
N GLY A 342 -40.86 -26.00 9.64
CA GLY A 342 -41.63 -25.71 10.84
C GLY A 342 -42.19 -27.01 11.38
N SER A 343 -41.83 -27.33 12.61
CA SER A 343 -42.53 -28.32 13.42
C SER A 343 -43.47 -27.54 14.33
N ALA A 344 -44.76 -27.66 14.03
CA ALA A 344 -45.84 -27.44 14.97
C ALA A 344 -46.03 -28.71 15.81
N GLY A 345 -46.45 -28.52 17.06
CA GLY A 345 -46.72 -29.55 18.08
C GLY A 345 -45.98 -29.19 19.36
N GLU A 346 -46.58 -29.07 20.54
CA GLU A 346 -47.92 -29.38 21.01
C GLU A 346 -48.08 -28.71 22.39
N LYS A 347 -49.27 -28.22 22.73
CA LYS A 347 -49.55 -27.53 24.01
C LYS A 347 -50.00 -28.51 25.10
N ALA A 348 -49.62 -28.15 26.34
CA ALA A 348 -50.31 -28.31 27.64
C ALA A 348 -49.74 -29.36 28.63
N PRO A 349 -50.00 -29.24 29.95
CA PRO A 349 -50.62 -28.13 30.70
C PRO A 349 -49.80 -27.59 31.90
N ALA A 350 -50.31 -26.48 32.44
CA ALA A 350 -49.84 -25.75 33.61
C ALA A 350 -50.04 -26.48 34.94
N LYS A 351 -49.18 -26.17 35.92
CA LYS A 351 -49.46 -26.34 37.35
C LYS A 351 -49.03 -25.08 38.13
N GLU A 352 -49.94 -24.66 38.99
CA GLU A 352 -49.90 -23.49 39.88
C GLU A 352 -48.94 -23.67 41.06
N ALA A 353 -48.39 -22.55 41.54
CA ALA A 353 -48.05 -22.25 42.95
C ALA A 353 -47.74 -20.74 43.03
N VAL A 354 -48.71 -19.89 43.36
CA VAL A 354 -48.99 -19.30 44.70
C VAL A 354 -47.82 -18.49 45.30
N GLY A 355 -47.90 -17.17 45.07
CA GLY A 355 -47.87 -16.06 46.05
C GLY A 355 -46.81 -15.94 47.16
N ALA A 356 -46.10 -14.80 47.18
CA ALA A 356 -45.96 -13.87 48.31
C ALA A 356 -45.02 -12.69 47.92
N GLU A 357 -45.56 -11.47 47.79
CA GLU A 357 -45.33 -10.30 48.67
C GLU A 357 -44.10 -9.41 48.36
N GLY A 358 -44.38 -8.27 47.70
CA GLY A 358 -44.28 -6.91 48.28
C GLY A 358 -42.93 -6.33 48.74
N PRO A 359 -42.55 -5.11 48.30
CA PRO A 359 -41.28 -4.46 48.66
C PRO A 359 -41.35 -3.68 49.98
N LYS A 360 -40.21 -3.54 50.68
CA LYS A 360 -40.05 -2.60 51.80
C LYS A 360 -38.94 -1.58 51.51
N GLU A 361 -39.35 -0.31 51.54
CA GLU A 361 -38.52 0.88 51.69
C GLU A 361 -38.06 1.11 53.14
N ALA A 362 -37.17 2.11 53.28
CA ALA A 362 -36.69 2.82 54.47
C ALA A 362 -35.45 2.18 55.15
N GLU A 363 -34.41 2.91 55.56
CA GLU A 363 -34.38 4.21 56.24
C GLU A 363 -33.07 4.99 56.04
N LYS A 364 -33.19 6.30 56.29
CA LYS A 364 -32.15 7.33 56.39
C LYS A 364 -31.32 7.23 57.69
N GLY A 365 -30.08 7.72 57.61
CA GLY A 365 -29.43 8.51 58.65
C GLY A 365 -28.00 8.07 59.02
N PRO A 366 -27.19 8.95 59.67
CA PRO A 366 -27.11 10.40 59.51
C PRO A 366 -25.65 10.90 59.31
N ASP A 367 -25.54 12.18 58.92
CA ASP A 367 -24.34 13.00 58.96
C ASP A 367 -23.65 13.02 60.33
N LYS A 368 -22.31 12.99 60.33
CA LYS A 368 -21.45 13.72 61.29
C LYS A 368 -20.08 14.04 60.67
N GLU A 369 -19.81 15.36 60.65
CA GLU A 369 -18.54 16.12 60.70
C GLU A 369 -17.38 15.78 59.76
#